data_AF-A0A3E2HJL8-F1
#
_entry.id   AF-A0A3E2HJL8-F1
#
_cell.length_a   1.000
_cell.length_b   1.000
_cell.length_c   1.000
_cell.angle_alpha   90.00
_cell.angle_beta   90.00
_cell.angle_gamma   90.00
#
_symmetry.space_group_name_H-M   'P 1'
#
loop_
_entity.id
_entity.type
_entity.pdbx_description
1 polymer ?
#
loop_
_entity_poly.entity_id
_entity_poly.type
_entity_poly.pdbx_seq_one_letter_code
_entity_poly.pdbx_strand_id
1 'polypeptide(L)'
;MASHSLAQHLYSLRLQNGRPDFERRKIELDDLIHYLSSAEISHLVNLLRPSTIRHDKFVDLPNEIILAIMNYLDLEDVVTARSVSHKWYYRWTAPEICFGIAERYFPDVLIRLYMSLPDDQKKATKAALSEWACKRAVDVVKCQRGRSLRTGERKVYMKEEREPILKWWLTDKLLIANTHYPNNILTAWNLGSDEMHTIRLSGPCLNLTARGNYVGFQINSETFIWRVGGRLTSVKAPKAPASFLGLDWWPFHLLFHPINEDHYFLFYRAINGEGATFQVLVQEYVGGEARTICHSKLATAVSARGAIIMDGTCLISYHVKGLSKDSGKTYKTDRDVGYTGPCYHQQIDQGSTRDPLTVVNTLTFDIFAKTFSTRSYHIHSNFKTLPRESSTWEDSINRSCIWRDQLLLPVYPTGSNTERKPIGIDDILLLAVQPCDRIQPAPNVTPLYVQTSPDEKQVLFLEADPEFHRYGVSFCWAMRGVFAEKTRLILDPFEAGEPNTEGIVRGDDDFVVLFSKNGYVVWSFNEAS
;
A
#
# COMPACT_ATOMS: atom_id res chain seq x y z
N MET A 1 -7.77 -56.24 -41.60
CA MET A 1 -8.15 -54.82 -41.74
C MET A 1 -6.87 -54.00 -41.72
N ALA A 2 -6.71 -53.02 -42.62
CA ALA A 2 -5.48 -52.22 -42.67
C ALA A 2 -5.58 -51.06 -41.67
N SER A 3 -4.67 -51.02 -40.69
CA SER A 3 -4.50 -49.88 -39.80
C SER A 3 -3.76 -48.76 -40.56
N HIS A 4 -4.48 -47.92 -41.30
CA HIS A 4 -3.93 -46.66 -41.76
C HIS A 4 -3.53 -45.84 -40.55
N SER A 5 -2.23 -45.56 -40.40
CA SER A 5 -1.77 -44.73 -39.28
C SER A 5 -2.24 -43.29 -39.47
N LEU A 6 -2.47 -42.59 -38.37
CA LEU A 6 -2.81 -41.16 -38.38
C LEU A 6 -1.83 -40.34 -39.26
N ALA A 7 -0.55 -40.71 -39.24
CA ALA A 7 0.47 -40.10 -40.10
C ALA A 7 0.21 -40.31 -41.61
N GLN A 8 -0.28 -41.49 -42.04
CA GLN A 8 -0.66 -41.71 -43.45
C GLN A 8 -1.90 -40.90 -43.84
N HIS A 9 -2.90 -40.83 -42.96
CA HIS A 9 -4.10 -40.01 -43.19
C HIS A 9 -3.72 -38.52 -43.32
N LEU A 10 -3.03 -37.97 -42.32
CA LEU A 10 -2.56 -36.57 -42.37
C LEU A 10 -1.62 -36.32 -43.56
N TYR A 11 -0.85 -37.31 -44.03
CA TYR A 11 0.01 -37.17 -45.21
C TYR A 11 -0.78 -37.09 -46.53
N SER A 12 -1.93 -37.78 -46.64
CA SER A 12 -2.77 -37.77 -47.85
C SER A 12 -3.60 -36.50 -48.00
N LEU A 13 -3.88 -35.79 -46.90
CA LEU A 13 -4.49 -34.45 -46.90
C LEU A 13 -3.60 -33.43 -47.64
N ARG A 14 -3.88 -33.25 -48.93
CA ARG A 14 -3.10 -32.42 -49.87
C ARG A 14 -4.02 -31.70 -50.84
N LEU A 15 -3.60 -30.51 -51.23
CA LEU A 15 -4.22 -29.71 -52.30
C LEU A 15 -3.93 -30.34 -53.67
N GLN A 16 -4.70 -29.97 -54.69
CA GLN A 16 -4.55 -30.49 -56.07
C GLN A 16 -3.14 -30.29 -56.66
N ASN A 17 -2.40 -29.29 -56.18
CA ASN A 17 -1.00 -29.04 -56.57
C ASN A 17 0.03 -29.91 -55.81
N GLY A 18 -0.41 -30.92 -55.06
CA GLY A 18 0.42 -31.84 -54.29
C GLY A 18 0.98 -31.30 -52.98
N ARG A 19 0.76 -30.02 -52.63
CA ARG A 19 1.20 -29.44 -51.34
C ARG A 19 0.31 -29.92 -50.18
N PRO A 20 0.82 -29.97 -48.94
CA PRO A 20 0.01 -30.17 -47.74
C PRO A 20 -1.21 -29.23 -47.68
N ASP A 21 -2.37 -29.78 -47.34
CA ASP A 21 -3.56 -28.99 -46.98
C ASP A 21 -3.51 -28.70 -45.48
N PHE A 22 -2.99 -27.52 -45.10
CA PHE A 22 -2.72 -27.20 -43.70
C PHE A 22 -4.00 -26.95 -42.87
N GLU A 23 -5.00 -26.25 -43.43
CA GLU A 23 -6.25 -26.00 -42.71
C GLU A 23 -7.03 -27.28 -42.48
N ARG A 24 -7.10 -28.17 -43.49
CA ARG A 24 -7.77 -29.46 -43.30
C ARG A 24 -7.04 -30.37 -42.31
N ARG A 25 -5.70 -30.41 -42.35
CA ARG A 25 -4.90 -31.13 -41.33
C ARG A 25 -5.11 -30.56 -39.93
N LYS A 26 -5.30 -29.25 -39.80
CA LYS A 26 -5.58 -28.60 -38.53
C LYS A 26 -6.95 -29.03 -37.99
N ILE A 27 -8.01 -28.97 -38.80
CA ILE A 27 -9.35 -29.42 -38.41
C ILE A 27 -9.33 -30.88 -37.93
N GLU A 28 -8.70 -31.78 -38.69
CA GLU A 28 -8.64 -33.22 -38.35
C GLU A 28 -7.76 -33.49 -37.09
N LEU A 29 -6.88 -32.55 -36.71
CA LEU A 29 -6.12 -32.58 -35.44
C LEU A 29 -6.89 -31.97 -34.28
N ASP A 30 -7.64 -30.89 -34.50
CA ASP A 30 -8.52 -30.25 -33.51
C ASP A 30 -9.67 -31.22 -33.14
N ASP A 31 -10.25 -31.91 -34.12
CA ASP A 31 -11.23 -32.99 -33.90
C ASP A 31 -10.61 -34.16 -33.14
N LEU A 32 -9.40 -34.61 -33.50
CA LEU A 32 -8.71 -35.70 -32.79
C LEU A 32 -8.55 -35.41 -31.29
N ILE A 33 -8.23 -34.16 -30.91
CA ILE A 33 -8.07 -33.78 -29.50
C ILE A 33 -9.35 -34.03 -28.68
N HIS A 34 -10.53 -33.92 -29.27
CA HIS A 34 -11.80 -34.19 -28.59
C HIS A 34 -12.05 -35.67 -28.29
N TYR A 35 -11.33 -36.59 -28.95
CA TYR A 35 -11.42 -38.04 -28.73
C TYR A 35 -10.31 -38.61 -27.85
N LEU A 36 -9.33 -37.81 -27.42
CA LEU A 36 -8.22 -38.24 -26.56
C LEU A 36 -8.55 -38.07 -25.08
N SER A 37 -8.16 -39.03 -24.24
CA SER A 37 -8.19 -38.86 -22.79
C SER A 37 -7.11 -37.88 -22.31
N SER A 38 -7.30 -37.31 -21.12
CA SER A 38 -6.32 -36.41 -20.48
C SER A 38 -4.92 -37.04 -20.32
N ALA A 39 -4.84 -38.37 -20.22
CA ALA A 39 -3.59 -39.12 -20.17
C ALA A 39 -2.88 -39.16 -21.55
N GLU A 40 -3.63 -39.39 -22.62
CA GLU A 40 -3.12 -39.40 -23.98
C GLU A 40 -2.74 -37.98 -24.45
N ILE A 41 -3.53 -36.96 -24.11
CA ILE A 41 -3.18 -35.55 -24.33
C ILE A 41 -1.86 -35.22 -23.60
N SER A 42 -1.70 -35.65 -22.35
CA SER A 42 -0.45 -35.46 -21.59
C SER A 42 0.74 -36.18 -22.24
N HIS A 43 0.53 -37.38 -22.79
CA HIS A 43 1.55 -38.12 -23.53
C HIS A 43 1.94 -37.42 -24.85
N LEU A 44 0.97 -36.95 -25.63
CA LEU A 44 1.18 -36.19 -26.87
C LEU A 44 1.92 -34.88 -26.62
N VAL A 45 1.55 -34.12 -25.58
CA VAL A 45 2.27 -32.92 -25.15
C VAL A 45 3.73 -33.26 -24.81
N ASN A 46 3.99 -34.35 -24.11
CA ASN A 46 5.35 -34.78 -23.77
C ASN A 46 6.17 -35.28 -24.98
N LEU A 47 5.53 -35.85 -26.01
CA LEU A 47 6.17 -36.25 -27.28
C LEU A 47 6.45 -35.07 -28.23
N LEU A 48 5.61 -34.02 -28.20
CA LEU A 48 5.79 -32.83 -29.03
C LEU A 48 6.78 -31.83 -28.41
N ARG A 49 6.85 -31.74 -27.08
CA ARG A 49 7.74 -30.82 -26.33
C ARG A 49 9.23 -30.82 -26.78
N PRO A 50 9.85 -31.95 -27.20
CA PRO A 50 11.23 -31.96 -27.73
C PRO A 50 11.36 -31.56 -29.21
N SER A 51 10.26 -31.58 -29.98
CA SER A 51 10.31 -31.53 -31.45
C SER A 51 9.62 -30.31 -32.07
N THR A 52 8.62 -29.70 -31.41
CA THR A 52 7.91 -28.52 -31.91
C THR A 52 8.39 -27.21 -31.28
N ILE A 53 9.30 -26.54 -31.99
CA ILE A 53 9.47 -25.07 -32.06
C ILE A 53 9.38 -24.31 -30.71
N ARG A 54 10.50 -24.26 -29.99
CA ARG A 54 11.14 -23.01 -29.51
C ARG A 54 12.46 -23.35 -28.81
N HIS A 55 13.52 -23.54 -29.59
CA HIS A 55 14.86 -23.23 -29.06
C HIS A 55 14.88 -21.73 -28.82
N ASP A 56 14.93 -21.36 -27.54
CA ASP A 56 14.95 -19.98 -27.06
C ASP A 56 16.34 -19.37 -27.30
N LYS A 57 16.68 -19.16 -28.57
CA LYS A 57 18.02 -18.77 -29.04
C LYS A 57 18.54 -17.50 -28.38
N PHE A 58 17.68 -16.66 -27.83
CA PHE A 58 18.06 -15.48 -27.05
C PHE A 58 18.98 -15.84 -25.86
N VAL A 59 18.71 -16.97 -25.21
CA VAL A 59 19.52 -17.47 -24.09
C VAL A 59 20.91 -17.89 -24.58
N ASP A 60 20.99 -18.42 -25.80
CA ASP A 60 22.22 -18.89 -26.44
C ASP A 60 23.02 -17.75 -27.13
N LEU A 61 22.50 -16.51 -27.16
CA LEU A 61 23.21 -15.37 -27.75
C LEU A 61 24.42 -14.94 -26.89
N PRO A 62 25.55 -14.52 -27.50
CA PRO A 62 26.65 -13.86 -26.80
C PRO A 62 26.20 -12.56 -26.10
N ASN A 63 26.92 -12.16 -25.04
CA ASN A 63 26.60 -10.96 -24.26
C ASN A 63 26.57 -9.69 -25.13
N GLU A 64 27.48 -9.63 -26.09
CA GLU A 64 27.70 -8.53 -27.03
C GLU A 64 26.47 -8.32 -27.93
N ILE A 65 25.82 -9.42 -28.35
CA ILE A 65 24.61 -9.36 -29.16
C ILE A 65 23.41 -8.95 -28.30
N ILE A 66 23.34 -9.37 -27.03
CA ILE A 66 22.28 -8.95 -26.12
C ILE A 66 22.40 -7.46 -25.78
N LEU A 67 23.62 -6.95 -25.58
CA LEU A 67 23.88 -5.51 -25.43
C LEU A 67 23.55 -4.72 -26.71
N ALA A 68 23.85 -5.29 -27.89
CA ALA A 68 23.45 -4.69 -29.16
C ALA A 68 21.92 -4.65 -29.34
N ILE A 69 21.19 -5.70 -28.93
CA ILE A 69 19.72 -5.73 -28.91
C ILE A 69 19.18 -4.70 -27.91
N MET A 70 19.74 -4.65 -26.70
CA MET A 70 19.36 -3.69 -25.64
C MET A 70 19.41 -2.24 -26.14
N ASN A 71 20.33 -1.89 -27.04
CA ASN A 71 20.41 -0.55 -27.62
C ASN A 71 19.19 -0.13 -28.46
N TYR A 72 18.33 -1.07 -28.86
CA TYR A 72 17.04 -0.81 -29.54
C TYR A 72 15.82 -0.92 -28.62
N LEU A 73 16.00 -1.47 -27.41
CA LEU A 73 14.97 -1.54 -26.38
C LEU A 73 14.95 -0.26 -25.54
N ASP A 74 13.82 -0.01 -24.86
CA ASP A 74 13.78 0.92 -23.72
C ASP A 74 13.84 0.18 -22.37
N LEU A 75 13.75 0.94 -21.27
CA LEU A 75 13.86 0.37 -19.92
C LEU A 75 12.66 -0.51 -19.54
N GLU A 76 11.47 -0.21 -20.07
CA GLU A 76 10.26 -1.00 -19.90
C GLU A 76 10.34 -2.30 -20.70
N ASP A 77 10.83 -2.26 -21.94
CA ASP A 77 11.12 -3.45 -22.74
C ASP A 77 12.13 -4.37 -22.05
N VAL A 78 13.22 -3.81 -21.49
CA VAL A 78 14.25 -4.58 -20.77
C VAL A 78 13.68 -5.23 -19.50
N VAL A 79 12.82 -4.53 -18.76
CA VAL A 79 12.12 -5.12 -17.59
C VAL A 79 11.11 -6.18 -18.01
N THR A 80 10.37 -5.95 -19.09
CA THR A 80 9.39 -6.91 -19.63
C THR A 80 10.08 -8.17 -20.17
N ALA A 81 11.23 -8.01 -20.83
CA ALA A 81 12.08 -9.09 -21.31
C ALA A 81 12.55 -9.99 -20.15
N ARG A 82 12.92 -9.41 -19.00
CA ARG A 82 13.25 -10.19 -17.78
C ARG A 82 12.10 -11.05 -17.27
N SER A 83 10.85 -10.71 -17.56
CA SER A 83 9.66 -11.48 -17.18
C SER A 83 9.22 -12.54 -18.21
N VAL A 84 9.87 -12.66 -19.37
CA VAL A 84 9.48 -13.62 -20.43
C VAL A 84 9.67 -15.08 -20.01
N SER A 85 10.77 -15.40 -19.32
CA SER A 85 11.03 -16.73 -18.76
C SER A 85 12.14 -16.67 -17.71
N HIS A 86 12.26 -17.70 -16.86
CA HIS A 86 13.41 -17.81 -15.93
C HIS A 86 14.76 -17.77 -16.67
N LYS A 87 14.85 -18.32 -17.89
CA LYS A 87 16.09 -18.28 -18.67
C LYS A 87 16.42 -16.86 -19.13
N TRP A 88 15.42 -16.11 -19.61
CA TRP A 88 15.59 -14.68 -19.93
C TRP A 88 15.93 -13.88 -18.68
N TYR A 89 15.28 -14.14 -17.54
CA TYR A 89 15.60 -13.50 -16.26
C TYR A 89 17.09 -13.66 -15.90
N TYR A 90 17.62 -14.88 -15.90
CA TYR A 90 19.04 -15.12 -15.63
C TYR A 90 19.95 -14.47 -16.69
N ARG A 91 19.57 -14.53 -17.97
CA ARG A 91 20.38 -13.97 -19.07
C ARG A 91 20.51 -12.44 -18.99
N TRP A 92 19.40 -11.75 -18.73
CA TRP A 92 19.34 -10.30 -18.53
C TRP A 92 19.88 -9.84 -17.17
N THR A 93 19.90 -10.73 -16.16
CA THR A 93 20.47 -10.44 -14.84
C THR A 93 21.97 -10.83 -14.75
N ALA A 94 22.60 -11.20 -15.87
CA ALA A 94 24.04 -11.45 -15.94
C ALA A 94 24.85 -10.14 -15.74
N PRO A 95 26.00 -10.15 -15.05
CA PRO A 95 26.71 -8.91 -14.68
C PRO A 95 27.13 -8.03 -15.86
N GLU A 96 27.44 -8.59 -17.02
CA GLU A 96 27.76 -7.81 -18.23
C GLU A 96 26.53 -7.07 -18.76
N ILE A 97 25.35 -7.68 -18.64
CA ILE A 97 24.10 -7.12 -19.15
C ILE A 97 23.55 -6.08 -18.16
N CYS A 98 23.51 -6.37 -16.85
CA CYS A 98 23.14 -5.38 -15.84
C CYS A 98 24.10 -4.18 -15.79
N PHE A 99 25.39 -4.37 -16.07
CA PHE A 99 26.32 -3.24 -16.21
C PHE A 99 25.98 -2.38 -17.44
N GLY A 100 25.65 -2.99 -18.58
CA GLY A 100 25.17 -2.24 -19.76
C GLY A 100 23.83 -1.51 -19.52
N ILE A 101 22.93 -2.10 -18.72
CA ILE A 101 21.70 -1.43 -18.24
C ILE A 101 22.06 -0.22 -17.38
N ALA A 102 23.04 -0.35 -16.48
CA ALA A 102 23.53 0.75 -15.66
C ALA A 102 24.14 1.89 -16.50
N GLU A 103 24.96 1.54 -17.50
CA GLU A 103 25.64 2.46 -18.40
C GLU A 103 24.66 3.23 -19.31
N ARG A 104 23.68 2.54 -19.91
CA ARG A 104 22.73 3.16 -20.86
C ARG A 104 21.59 3.91 -20.18
N TYR A 105 21.11 3.46 -19.02
CA TYR A 105 19.93 4.07 -18.37
C TYR A 105 20.22 4.84 -17.07
N PHE A 106 21.37 4.61 -16.43
CA PHE A 106 21.75 5.27 -15.18
C PHE A 106 23.18 5.84 -15.20
N PRO A 107 23.62 6.52 -16.28
CA PRO A 107 25.03 6.91 -16.48
C PRO A 107 25.58 7.76 -15.33
N ASP A 108 24.82 8.71 -14.79
CA ASP A 108 25.27 9.56 -13.68
C ASP A 108 25.57 8.76 -12.40
N VAL A 109 24.91 7.61 -12.19
CA VAL A 109 25.19 6.73 -11.04
C VAL A 109 26.47 5.95 -11.28
N LEU A 110 26.69 5.46 -12.50
CA LEU A 110 27.90 4.75 -12.89
C LEU A 110 29.14 5.68 -12.89
N ILE A 111 29.01 6.91 -13.37
CA ILE A 111 30.06 7.93 -13.30
C ILE A 111 30.45 8.22 -11.84
N ARG A 112 29.46 8.40 -10.94
CA ARG A 112 29.72 8.72 -9.53
C ARG A 112 30.26 7.55 -8.70
N LEU A 113 29.73 6.33 -8.90
CA LEU A 113 30.02 5.17 -8.05
C LEU A 113 31.06 4.18 -8.61
N TYR A 114 31.36 4.23 -9.91
CA TYR A 114 32.22 3.22 -10.58
C TYR A 114 33.44 3.82 -11.27
N MET A 115 33.27 4.90 -12.05
CA MET A 115 34.41 5.53 -12.76
C MET A 115 35.40 6.21 -11.80
N SER A 116 34.95 6.54 -10.59
CA SER A 116 35.75 7.14 -9.51
C SER A 116 36.64 6.14 -8.75
N LEU A 117 36.49 4.82 -8.97
CA LEU A 117 37.16 3.79 -8.18
C LEU A 117 38.50 3.31 -8.79
N PRO A 118 39.47 2.86 -7.97
CA PRO A 118 40.61 2.05 -8.39
C PRO A 118 40.20 0.75 -9.11
N ASP A 119 41.02 0.27 -10.04
CA ASP A 119 40.67 -0.87 -10.91
C ASP A 119 40.51 -2.21 -10.19
N ASP A 120 41.22 -2.41 -9.07
CA ASP A 120 41.03 -3.56 -8.17
C ASP A 120 39.64 -3.55 -7.52
N GLN A 121 39.14 -2.36 -7.16
CA GLN A 121 37.82 -2.18 -6.56
C GLN A 121 36.69 -2.25 -7.60
N LYS A 122 36.92 -1.75 -8.83
CA LYS A 122 35.95 -1.83 -9.94
C LYS A 122 35.42 -3.25 -10.16
N LYS A 123 36.26 -4.29 -10.04
CA LYS A 123 35.81 -5.68 -10.23
C LYS A 123 34.75 -6.12 -9.21
N ALA A 124 34.90 -5.75 -7.94
CA ALA A 124 33.91 -6.05 -6.90
C ALA A 124 32.66 -5.17 -7.08
N THR A 125 32.84 -3.88 -7.32
CA THR A 125 31.74 -2.93 -7.53
C THR A 125 30.91 -3.26 -8.77
N LYS A 126 31.48 -3.87 -9.82
CA LYS A 126 30.70 -4.31 -11.01
C LYS A 126 29.57 -5.27 -10.62
N ALA A 127 29.81 -6.20 -9.70
CA ALA A 127 28.79 -7.15 -9.25
C ALA A 127 27.67 -6.45 -8.46
N ALA A 128 28.02 -5.63 -7.46
CA ALA A 128 27.06 -4.87 -6.67
C ALA A 128 26.26 -3.86 -7.52
N LEU A 129 26.91 -3.19 -8.48
CA LEU A 129 26.26 -2.28 -9.42
C LEU A 129 25.34 -3.02 -10.40
N SER A 130 25.66 -4.27 -10.75
CA SER A 130 24.80 -5.12 -11.58
C SER A 130 23.49 -5.45 -10.87
N GLU A 131 23.59 -5.94 -9.63
CA GLU A 131 22.42 -6.20 -8.77
C GLU A 131 21.58 -4.93 -8.56
N TRP A 132 22.25 -3.81 -8.20
CA TRP A 132 21.61 -2.51 -8.03
C TRP A 132 20.88 -2.06 -9.30
N ALA A 133 21.50 -2.10 -10.47
CA ALA A 133 20.91 -1.61 -11.72
C ALA A 133 19.73 -2.47 -12.17
N CYS A 134 19.84 -3.78 -12.01
CA CYS A 134 18.76 -4.72 -12.32
C CYS A 134 17.59 -4.65 -11.29
N LYS A 135 17.83 -4.26 -10.03
CA LYS A 135 16.76 -3.86 -9.10
C LYS A 135 16.14 -2.51 -9.50
N ARG A 136 16.98 -1.51 -9.76
CA ARG A 136 16.59 -0.14 -10.09
C ARG A 136 15.78 -0.01 -11.37
N ALA A 137 16.10 -0.80 -12.40
CA ALA A 137 15.31 -0.87 -13.62
C ALA A 137 13.84 -1.23 -13.33
N VAL A 138 13.64 -2.25 -12.49
CA VAL A 138 12.31 -2.70 -12.06
C VAL A 138 11.62 -1.64 -11.22
N ASP A 139 12.33 -1.00 -10.28
CA ASP A 139 11.77 0.10 -9.47
C ASP A 139 11.25 1.25 -10.34
N VAL A 140 12.06 1.73 -11.29
CA VAL A 140 11.68 2.87 -12.16
C VAL A 140 10.45 2.54 -13.01
N VAL A 141 10.38 1.34 -13.59
CA VAL A 141 9.23 0.89 -14.39
C VAL A 141 7.98 0.63 -13.52
N LYS A 142 8.14 0.13 -12.29
CA LYS A 142 7.03 -0.05 -11.33
C LYS A 142 6.49 1.30 -10.79
N CYS A 143 7.35 2.29 -10.57
CA CYS A 143 7.03 3.53 -9.85
C CYS A 143 6.05 4.49 -10.55
N GLN A 144 5.72 4.30 -11.84
CA GLN A 144 5.19 5.39 -12.68
C GLN A 144 3.87 5.09 -13.40
N ARG A 145 3.10 4.05 -13.01
CA ARG A 145 1.83 3.68 -13.67
C ARG A 145 0.59 3.98 -12.82
N GLY A 146 -0.09 5.08 -13.12
CA GLY A 146 -1.45 5.32 -12.65
C GLY A 146 -2.45 4.54 -13.50
N ARG A 147 -3.23 3.63 -12.90
CA ARG A 147 -4.42 3.05 -13.55
C ARG A 147 -5.69 3.61 -12.90
N SER A 148 -6.51 4.29 -13.69
CA SER A 148 -7.86 4.69 -13.31
C SER A 148 -8.70 3.44 -13.03
N LEU A 149 -9.28 3.35 -11.84
CA LEU A 149 -10.19 2.25 -11.51
C LEU A 149 -11.55 2.38 -12.21
N ARG A 150 -12.03 3.61 -12.44
CA ARG A 150 -13.35 3.87 -13.05
C ARG A 150 -13.34 3.72 -14.58
N THR A 151 -12.28 4.17 -15.25
CA THR A 151 -12.20 4.15 -16.73
C THR A 151 -11.27 3.05 -17.26
N GLY A 152 -10.54 2.35 -16.38
CA GLY A 152 -9.57 1.32 -16.75
C GLY A 152 -8.28 1.83 -17.39
N GLU A 153 -8.26 3.09 -17.82
CA GLU A 153 -7.17 3.81 -18.49
C GLU A 153 -5.86 3.76 -17.69
N ARG A 154 -4.74 3.73 -18.41
CA ARG A 154 -3.39 3.75 -17.85
C ARG A 154 -2.68 5.00 -18.32
N LYS A 155 -2.12 5.77 -17.40
CA LYS A 155 -1.36 6.99 -17.67
C LYS A 155 -0.02 6.91 -16.94
N VAL A 156 1.05 7.22 -17.66
CA VAL A 156 2.43 7.15 -17.16
C VAL A 156 2.83 8.54 -16.70
N TYR A 157 3.30 8.64 -15.44
CA TYR A 157 3.73 9.91 -14.85
C TYR A 157 5.24 9.83 -14.57
N MET A 158 6.02 10.42 -15.46
CA MET A 158 7.47 10.33 -15.52
C MET A 158 8.05 11.75 -15.49
N LYS A 159 9.16 11.94 -14.77
CA LYS A 159 10.01 13.14 -14.90
C LYS A 159 10.98 12.99 -16.08
N GLU A 160 11.41 14.09 -16.68
CA GLU A 160 12.41 14.07 -17.77
C GLU A 160 13.69 13.33 -17.37
N GLU A 161 14.15 13.52 -16.13
CA GLU A 161 15.34 12.87 -15.55
C GLU A 161 15.11 11.41 -15.13
N ARG A 162 13.88 10.89 -15.29
CA ARG A 162 13.44 9.53 -14.91
C ARG A 162 13.73 9.14 -13.43
N GLU A 163 13.84 10.13 -12.53
CA GLU A 163 13.98 9.92 -11.09
C GLU A 163 12.81 9.07 -10.53
N PRO A 164 13.06 8.20 -9.52
CA PRO A 164 12.01 7.40 -8.90
C PRO A 164 11.05 8.26 -8.08
N ILE A 165 9.77 7.96 -8.19
CA ILE A 165 8.73 8.57 -7.35
C ILE A 165 8.67 7.81 -6.02
N LEU A 166 9.59 8.13 -5.10
CA LEU A 166 9.71 7.46 -3.80
C LEU A 166 8.54 7.74 -2.84
N LYS A 167 7.91 8.92 -2.96
CA LYS A 167 6.77 9.31 -2.14
C LYS A 167 5.82 10.18 -2.96
N TRP A 168 4.55 9.79 -3.00
CA TRP A 168 3.52 10.46 -3.78
C TRP A 168 2.18 10.50 -3.05
N TRP A 169 1.34 11.43 -3.50
CA TRP A 169 -0.03 11.64 -3.07
C TRP A 169 -0.90 11.90 -4.30
N LEU A 170 -2.18 11.52 -4.23
CA LEU A 170 -3.15 11.65 -5.31
C LEU A 170 -4.41 12.33 -4.77
N THR A 171 -4.92 13.32 -5.49
CA THR A 171 -6.19 14.00 -5.21
C THR A 171 -7.19 13.77 -6.35
N ASP A 172 -8.32 14.49 -6.29
CA ASP A 172 -9.29 14.64 -7.36
C ASP A 172 -8.72 15.28 -8.64
N LYS A 173 -7.67 16.11 -8.53
CA LYS A 173 -7.11 16.92 -9.64
C LYS A 173 -5.61 16.74 -9.88
N LEU A 174 -4.85 16.23 -8.90
CA LEU A 174 -3.38 16.19 -8.95
C LEU A 174 -2.83 14.80 -8.61
N LEU A 175 -1.82 14.35 -9.35
CA LEU A 175 -0.78 13.47 -8.80
C LEU A 175 0.37 14.36 -8.34
N ILE A 176 0.91 14.12 -7.15
CA ILE A 176 2.01 14.90 -6.58
C ILE A 176 3.12 13.96 -6.13
N ALA A 177 4.35 14.18 -6.59
CA ALA A 177 5.55 13.45 -6.18
C ALA A 177 6.55 14.38 -5.49
N ASN A 178 7.22 13.87 -4.46
CA ASN A 178 8.44 14.47 -3.92
C ASN A 178 9.63 13.59 -4.34
N THR A 179 10.55 14.11 -5.16
CA THR A 179 11.83 13.42 -5.38
C THR A 179 12.86 13.88 -4.36
N HIS A 180 13.52 12.90 -3.74
CA HIS A 180 14.34 13.10 -2.55
C HIS A 180 15.70 13.74 -2.88
N TYR A 181 16.56 13.84 -1.87
CA TYR A 181 17.94 14.31 -1.95
C TYR A 181 18.68 13.82 -3.22
N PRO A 182 19.44 14.68 -3.93
CA PRO A 182 19.86 16.03 -3.53
C PRO A 182 18.88 17.15 -3.87
N ASN A 183 17.88 16.90 -4.71
CA ASN A 183 17.17 17.97 -5.41
C ASN A 183 16.00 18.57 -4.63
N ASN A 184 15.33 17.79 -3.77
CA ASN A 184 14.14 18.18 -3.00
C ASN A 184 13.09 18.88 -3.89
N ILE A 185 12.72 18.24 -5.01
CA ILE A 185 11.76 18.80 -5.97
C ILE A 185 10.39 18.20 -5.72
N LEU A 186 9.43 19.07 -5.39
CA LEU A 186 8.02 18.74 -5.38
C LEU A 186 7.45 18.99 -6.78
N THR A 187 6.81 17.98 -7.35
CA THR A 187 6.26 17.97 -8.70
C THR A 187 4.79 17.61 -8.63
N ALA A 188 3.93 18.36 -9.31
CA ALA A 188 2.51 18.09 -9.42
C ALA A 188 2.12 17.99 -10.90
N TRP A 189 1.45 16.91 -11.28
CA TRP A 189 0.83 16.74 -12.59
C TRP A 189 -0.68 16.93 -12.45
N ASN A 190 -1.26 17.78 -13.29
CA ASN A 190 -2.71 17.89 -13.41
C ASN A 190 -3.25 16.62 -14.09
N LEU A 191 -4.21 15.96 -13.43
CA LEU A 191 -4.78 14.70 -13.92
C LEU A 191 -5.60 14.89 -15.22
N GLY A 192 -6.16 16.09 -15.43
CA GLY A 192 -7.08 16.40 -16.53
C GLY A 192 -6.57 17.37 -17.60
N SER A 193 -5.48 18.11 -17.37
CA SER A 193 -4.81 18.93 -18.42
C SER A 193 -3.40 18.43 -18.80
N ASP A 194 -2.91 17.39 -18.12
CA ASP A 194 -1.58 16.77 -18.29
C ASP A 194 -0.39 17.69 -17.97
N GLU A 195 -0.65 18.96 -17.63
CA GLU A 195 0.36 19.96 -17.25
C GLU A 195 1.16 19.52 -16.01
N MET A 196 2.49 19.57 -16.14
CA MET A 196 3.43 19.35 -15.04
C MET A 196 3.94 20.68 -14.49
N HIS A 197 3.88 20.85 -13.17
CA HIS A 197 4.49 21.97 -12.47
C HIS A 197 5.50 21.46 -11.43
N THR A 198 6.56 22.22 -11.18
CA THR A 198 7.61 21.88 -10.23
C THR A 198 7.95 23.07 -9.33
N ILE A 199 8.33 22.79 -8.08
CA ILE A 199 9.02 23.74 -7.21
C ILE A 199 10.21 23.06 -6.53
N ARG A 200 11.31 23.81 -6.38
CA ARG A 200 12.49 23.37 -5.64
C ARG A 200 12.37 23.82 -4.18
N LEU A 201 12.52 22.89 -3.25
CA LEU A 201 12.40 23.16 -1.81
C LEU A 201 13.79 23.41 -1.18
N SER A 202 13.82 24.23 -0.13
CA SER A 202 15.04 24.53 0.65
C SER A 202 15.49 23.38 1.57
N GLY A 203 14.67 22.34 1.72
CA GLY A 203 14.91 21.19 2.59
C GLY A 203 13.93 20.04 2.30
N PRO A 204 13.99 18.94 3.07
CA PRO A 204 13.13 17.79 2.86
C PRO A 204 11.66 18.11 3.10
N CYS A 205 10.79 17.69 2.18
CA CYS A 205 9.34 17.86 2.30
C CYS A 205 8.75 16.93 3.38
N LEU A 206 8.31 17.52 4.48
CA LEU A 206 7.56 16.84 5.54
C LEU A 206 6.05 17.05 5.34
N ASN A 207 5.25 16.08 5.81
CA ASN A 207 3.79 16.21 6.00
C ASN A 207 3.02 16.85 4.84
N LEU A 208 3.22 16.35 3.61
CA LEU A 208 2.45 16.78 2.43
C LEU A 208 0.97 16.40 2.58
N THR A 209 0.10 17.34 2.24
CA THR A 209 -1.35 17.16 2.02
C THR A 209 -1.77 17.95 0.79
N ALA A 210 -2.93 17.65 0.20
CA ALA A 210 -3.42 18.37 -0.96
C ALA A 210 -4.95 18.25 -1.12
N ARG A 211 -5.56 19.25 -1.76
CA ARG A 211 -6.97 19.28 -2.16
C ARG A 211 -7.11 20.16 -3.39
N GLY A 212 -7.79 19.65 -4.44
CA GLY A 212 -7.92 20.40 -5.69
C GLY A 212 -6.54 20.82 -6.22
N ASN A 213 -6.33 22.12 -6.44
CA ASN A 213 -5.07 22.68 -6.95
C ASN A 213 -4.14 23.20 -5.83
N TYR A 214 -4.45 22.96 -4.55
CA TYR A 214 -3.68 23.42 -3.40
C TYR A 214 -2.91 22.27 -2.76
N VAL A 215 -1.65 22.50 -2.42
CA VAL A 215 -0.70 21.53 -1.88
C VAL A 215 -0.02 22.12 -0.64
N GLY A 216 -0.28 21.54 0.53
CA GLY A 216 0.28 21.96 1.81
C GLY A 216 1.43 21.06 2.22
N PHE A 217 2.51 21.62 2.76
CA PHE A 217 3.65 20.85 3.27
C PHE A 217 4.45 21.61 4.31
N GLN A 218 5.42 20.93 4.91
CA GLN A 218 6.36 21.49 5.86
C GLN A 218 7.80 21.36 5.39
N ILE A 219 8.62 22.36 5.69
CA ILE A 219 10.07 22.29 5.61
C ILE A 219 10.60 22.74 6.97
N ASN A 220 11.36 21.88 7.65
CA ASN A 220 11.74 22.08 9.04
C ASN A 220 10.48 22.33 9.91
N SER A 221 10.41 23.46 10.62
CA SER A 221 9.24 23.86 11.42
C SER A 221 8.29 24.84 10.69
N GLU A 222 8.59 25.23 9.45
CA GLU A 222 7.75 26.14 8.67
C GLU A 222 6.73 25.37 7.83
N THR A 223 5.52 25.94 7.70
CA THR A 223 4.43 25.37 6.89
C THR A 223 4.18 26.23 5.66
N PHE A 224 4.01 25.60 4.52
CA PHE A 224 3.81 26.24 3.22
C PHE A 224 2.54 25.73 2.54
N ILE A 225 1.92 26.60 1.74
CA ILE A 225 0.86 26.27 0.80
C ILE A 225 1.34 26.69 -0.60
N TRP A 226 1.40 25.73 -1.50
CA TRP A 226 1.61 25.94 -2.93
C TRP A 226 0.28 25.79 -3.66
N ARG A 227 -0.13 26.85 -4.39
CA ARG A 227 -1.15 26.71 -5.43
C ARG A 227 -0.44 26.26 -6.70
N VAL A 228 -0.78 25.08 -7.20
CA VAL A 228 -0.17 24.50 -8.42
C VAL A 228 -0.41 25.43 -9.61
N GLY A 229 0.63 25.61 -10.43
CA GLY A 229 0.66 26.64 -11.48
C GLY A 229 0.78 28.09 -10.98
N GLY A 230 0.88 28.32 -9.67
CA GLY A 230 0.87 29.64 -9.04
C GLY A 230 1.84 29.80 -7.87
N ARG A 231 1.51 30.72 -6.96
CA ARG A 231 2.41 31.19 -5.90
C ARG A 231 2.59 30.18 -4.76
N LEU A 232 3.83 30.04 -4.30
CA LEU A 232 4.19 29.45 -3.01
C LEU A 232 4.04 30.49 -1.89
N THR A 233 3.34 30.13 -0.82
CA THR A 233 3.02 31.02 0.31
C THR A 233 3.41 30.36 1.64
N SER A 234 4.16 31.06 2.49
CA SER A 234 4.46 30.61 3.86
C SER A 234 3.29 30.96 4.79
N VAL A 235 2.88 30.02 5.64
CA VAL A 235 1.81 30.18 6.63
C VAL A 235 2.42 30.69 7.93
N LYS A 236 2.05 31.91 8.34
CA LYS A 236 2.45 32.49 9.62
C LYS A 236 1.97 31.60 10.77
N ALA A 237 2.87 31.12 11.62
CA ALA A 237 2.49 30.46 12.86
C ALA A 237 1.67 31.40 13.76
N PRO A 238 0.66 30.91 14.51
CA PRO A 238 -0.12 31.73 15.41
C PRO A 238 0.71 32.12 16.64
N LYS A 239 0.21 33.08 17.41
CA LYS A 239 0.77 33.37 18.74
C LYS A 239 0.43 32.20 19.66
N ALA A 240 1.41 31.72 20.43
CA ALA A 240 1.20 30.66 21.40
C ALA A 240 0.07 31.03 22.37
N PRO A 241 -0.94 30.16 22.58
CA PRO A 241 -1.94 30.36 23.62
C PRO A 241 -1.29 30.38 25.01
N ALA A 242 -1.92 31.03 26.00
CA ALA A 242 -1.41 31.07 27.37
C ALA A 242 -1.20 29.67 27.98
N SER A 243 -2.04 28.69 27.61
CA SER A 243 -1.93 27.28 28.02
C SER A 243 -0.78 26.50 27.36
N PHE A 244 -0.04 27.11 26.43
CA PHE A 244 1.10 26.54 25.72
C PHE A 244 2.43 27.26 26.05
N LEU A 245 2.40 28.28 26.93
CA LEU A 245 3.61 28.95 27.40
C LEU A 245 4.50 27.97 28.19
N GLY A 246 5.75 27.82 27.77
CA GLY A 246 6.70 26.88 28.35
C GLY A 246 6.61 25.44 27.83
N LEU A 247 5.77 25.17 26.82
CA LEU A 247 5.77 23.89 26.09
C LEU A 247 6.55 24.03 24.79
N ASP A 248 7.30 22.98 24.42
CA ASP A 248 7.80 22.86 23.06
C ASP A 248 6.65 22.45 22.13
N TRP A 249 6.38 23.26 21.10
CA TRP A 249 5.28 23.03 20.18
C TRP A 249 5.65 23.37 18.73
N TRP A 250 5.19 22.55 17.79
CA TRP A 250 5.49 22.67 16.37
C TRP A 250 4.33 22.19 15.50
N PRO A 251 4.16 22.74 14.28
CA PRO A 251 3.14 22.27 13.35
C PRO A 251 3.52 20.89 12.83
N PHE A 252 2.53 20.02 12.62
CA PHE A 252 2.76 18.65 12.11
C PHE A 252 1.81 18.23 10.98
N HIS A 253 0.72 18.98 10.73
CA HIS A 253 -0.21 18.67 9.65
C HIS A 253 -1.04 19.88 9.22
N LEU A 254 -1.33 19.98 7.93
CA LEU A 254 -2.21 20.99 7.36
C LEU A 254 -3.37 20.30 6.65
N LEU A 255 -4.61 20.72 6.94
CA LEU A 255 -5.81 20.24 6.24
C LEU A 255 -6.50 21.38 5.50
N PHE A 256 -6.84 21.18 4.24
CA PHE A 256 -7.74 22.08 3.51
C PHE A 256 -9.21 21.73 3.80
N HIS A 257 -10.04 22.74 4.08
CA HIS A 257 -11.48 22.54 4.27
C HIS A 257 -12.11 21.99 2.96
N PRO A 258 -13.01 20.99 3.00
CA PRO A 258 -13.43 20.22 1.82
C PRO A 258 -14.27 21.01 0.82
N ILE A 259 -14.94 22.08 1.28
CA ILE A 259 -15.86 22.89 0.45
C ILE A 259 -15.25 24.25 0.06
N ASN A 260 -14.34 24.81 0.86
CA ASN A 260 -13.86 26.20 0.70
C ASN A 260 -12.35 26.17 0.42
N GLU A 261 -11.92 26.75 -0.69
CA GLU A 261 -10.52 26.67 -1.17
C GLU A 261 -9.55 27.52 -0.33
N ASP A 262 -9.97 28.68 0.17
CA ASP A 262 -9.11 29.58 0.97
C ASP A 262 -9.30 29.39 2.49
N HIS A 263 -9.81 28.22 2.92
CA HIS A 263 -10.02 27.83 4.31
C HIS A 263 -9.22 26.56 4.62
N TYR A 264 -8.36 26.61 5.64
CA TYR A 264 -7.54 25.49 6.07
C TYR A 264 -7.26 25.52 7.58
N PHE A 265 -6.84 24.37 8.11
CA PHE A 265 -6.52 24.13 9.52
C PHE A 265 -5.07 23.67 9.66
N LEU A 266 -4.33 24.27 10.58
CA LEU A 266 -2.95 23.89 10.90
C LEU A 266 -2.88 23.29 12.30
N PHE A 267 -2.45 22.04 12.37
CA PHE A 267 -2.37 21.24 13.58
C PHE A 267 -0.97 21.34 14.18
N TYR A 268 -0.88 21.69 15.47
CA TYR A 268 0.37 21.71 16.24
C TYR A 268 0.33 20.70 17.37
N ARG A 269 1.49 20.09 17.61
CA ARG A 269 1.79 19.17 18.70
C ARG A 269 2.53 19.96 19.74
N ALA A 270 2.07 19.94 20.98
CA ALA A 270 2.86 20.38 22.12
C ALA A 270 3.16 19.19 23.04
N ILE A 271 4.36 19.20 23.62
CA ILE A 271 4.78 18.21 24.63
C ILE A 271 5.32 18.99 25.84
N ASN A 272 4.93 18.57 27.05
CA ASN A 272 5.59 19.02 28.28
C ASN A 272 6.95 18.32 28.42
N GLY A 273 7.96 18.97 29.01
CA GLY A 273 9.36 18.49 29.00
C GLY A 273 9.59 17.07 29.58
N GLU A 274 8.67 16.59 30.43
CA GLU A 274 8.67 15.23 31.00
C GLU A 274 8.12 14.16 30.02
N GLY A 275 7.70 14.53 28.81
CA GLY A 275 7.13 13.63 27.80
C GLY A 275 5.73 13.07 28.09
N ALA A 276 5.24 13.21 29.32
CA ALA A 276 4.05 12.53 29.85
C ALA A 276 2.70 13.11 29.38
N THR A 277 2.65 14.34 28.85
CA THR A 277 1.40 14.94 28.35
C THR A 277 1.56 15.52 26.95
N PHE A 278 0.54 15.28 26.14
CA PHE A 278 0.45 15.69 24.73
C PHE A 278 -0.78 16.58 24.55
N GLN A 279 -0.60 17.72 23.88
CA GLN A 279 -1.71 18.61 23.51
C GLN A 279 -1.74 18.82 22.01
N VAL A 280 -2.95 18.82 21.44
CA VAL A 280 -3.20 19.24 20.06
C VAL A 280 -3.78 20.64 20.07
N LEU A 281 -3.18 21.51 19.27
CA LEU A 281 -3.72 22.81 18.89
C LEU A 281 -4.16 22.74 17.43
N VAL A 282 -5.32 23.31 17.11
CA VAL A 282 -5.77 23.53 15.74
C VAL A 282 -6.02 25.03 15.56
N GLN A 283 -5.28 25.63 14.63
CA GLN A 283 -5.51 27.00 14.18
C GLN A 283 -6.27 26.98 12.85
N GLU A 284 -7.46 27.57 12.83
CA GLU A 284 -8.20 27.88 11.59
C GLU A 284 -7.58 29.08 10.89
N TYR A 285 -7.48 29.04 9.56
CA TYR A 285 -7.16 30.17 8.69
C TYR A 285 -8.25 30.32 7.63
N VAL A 286 -8.71 31.55 7.38
CA VAL A 286 -9.69 31.89 6.32
C VAL A 286 -9.23 33.13 5.58
N GLY A 287 -8.95 32.97 4.28
CA GLY A 287 -8.31 34.00 3.44
C GLY A 287 -6.83 34.18 3.75
N GLY A 288 -6.18 33.15 4.31
CA GLY A 288 -4.79 33.21 4.80
C GLY A 288 -4.61 33.88 6.18
N GLU A 289 -5.65 34.50 6.74
CA GLU A 289 -5.62 35.12 8.07
C GLU A 289 -6.19 34.17 9.14
N ALA A 290 -5.52 34.13 10.29
CA ALA A 290 -5.88 33.27 11.42
C ALA A 290 -7.22 33.68 12.06
N ARG A 291 -8.08 32.69 12.37
CA ARG A 291 -9.44 32.89 12.90
C ARG A 291 -9.61 32.27 14.29
N THR A 292 -10.14 31.05 14.41
CA THR A 292 -10.35 30.39 15.72
C THR A 292 -9.18 29.49 16.10
N ILE A 293 -8.95 29.38 17.42
CA ILE A 293 -8.04 28.41 18.02
C ILE A 293 -8.87 27.38 18.79
N CYS A 294 -8.78 26.11 18.37
CA CYS A 294 -9.31 24.98 19.11
C CYS A 294 -8.14 24.22 19.75
N HIS A 295 -8.30 23.68 20.95
CA HIS A 295 -7.28 22.82 21.56
C HIS A 295 -7.90 21.66 22.33
N SER A 296 -7.16 20.55 22.41
CA SER A 296 -7.48 19.41 23.25
C SER A 296 -6.21 18.91 23.93
N LYS A 297 -6.28 18.73 25.25
CA LYS A 297 -5.24 18.08 26.05
C LYS A 297 -5.61 16.62 26.19
N LEU A 298 -4.75 15.70 25.73
CA LEU A 298 -4.95 14.28 25.92
C LEU A 298 -4.01 13.76 27.01
N ALA A 299 -4.59 13.13 28.03
CA ALA A 299 -3.83 12.47 29.09
C ALA A 299 -3.17 11.20 28.52
N THR A 300 -1.87 11.26 28.27
CA THR A 300 -1.14 10.17 27.59
C THR A 300 -0.41 9.25 28.56
N ALA A 301 -0.89 8.02 28.68
CA ALA A 301 -0.05 6.91 29.08
C ALA A 301 0.82 6.47 27.89
N VAL A 302 2.14 6.74 27.96
CA VAL A 302 3.26 6.13 27.19
C VAL A 302 3.15 6.04 25.65
N SER A 303 4.18 6.58 24.97
CA SER A 303 4.50 6.45 23.52
C SER A 303 3.48 6.95 22.46
N ALA A 304 3.01 8.18 22.61
CA ALA A 304 2.15 8.89 21.63
C ALA A 304 2.81 9.13 20.24
N ARG A 305 2.77 8.11 19.37
CA ARG A 305 3.02 8.15 17.92
C ARG A 305 1.72 8.40 17.15
N GLY A 306 1.52 9.64 16.71
CA GLY A 306 0.34 10.03 15.92
C GLY A 306 0.37 9.54 14.49
N ALA A 307 -0.55 8.65 14.13
CA ALA A 307 -1.00 8.49 12.75
C ALA A 307 -2.12 9.51 12.47
N ILE A 308 -2.18 10.05 11.26
CA ILE A 308 -3.15 11.07 10.86
C ILE A 308 -3.92 10.55 9.67
N ILE A 309 -5.22 10.43 9.86
CA ILE A 309 -6.06 9.65 8.95
C ILE A 309 -7.29 10.52 8.66
N MET A 310 -7.30 11.07 7.45
CA MET A 310 -8.47 11.73 6.89
C MET A 310 -9.41 10.63 6.42
N ASP A 311 -10.63 10.59 6.94
CA ASP A 311 -11.69 9.87 6.26
C ASP A 311 -12.30 10.72 5.14
N GLY A 312 -13.01 10.08 4.20
CA GLY A 312 -13.70 10.78 3.10
C GLY A 312 -14.83 11.70 3.58
N THR A 313 -15.23 11.59 4.85
CA THR A 313 -16.20 12.44 5.54
C THR A 313 -15.57 13.68 6.20
N CYS A 314 -14.28 13.92 5.93
CA CYS A 314 -13.54 15.14 6.29
C CYS A 314 -13.25 15.31 7.80
N LEU A 315 -13.40 14.24 8.58
CA LEU A 315 -12.87 14.19 9.94
C LEU A 315 -11.36 13.90 9.86
N ILE A 316 -10.55 14.64 10.61
CA ILE A 316 -9.19 14.18 10.91
C ILE A 316 -9.28 13.27 12.12
N SER A 317 -8.91 12.01 11.97
CA SER A 317 -8.57 11.12 13.08
C SER A 317 -7.08 11.26 13.39
N TYR A 318 -6.76 11.90 14.52
CA TYR A 318 -5.41 11.90 15.08
C TYR A 318 -5.29 10.77 16.11
N HIS A 319 -4.56 9.72 15.78
CA HIS A 319 -4.43 8.55 16.64
C HIS A 319 -3.43 8.81 17.76
N VAL A 320 -3.87 9.36 18.89
CA VAL A 320 -3.04 9.43 20.11
C VAL A 320 -2.93 8.05 20.73
N LYS A 321 -1.97 7.27 20.23
CA LYS A 321 -1.62 5.95 20.77
C LYS A 321 -1.12 6.12 22.20
N GLY A 322 -1.99 5.80 23.16
CA GLY A 322 -1.60 5.62 24.55
C GLY A 322 -1.74 4.15 24.91
N LEU A 323 -0.64 3.43 25.02
CA LEU A 323 -0.66 2.03 25.46
C LEU A 323 -0.84 1.98 26.98
N SER A 324 -2.09 2.12 27.42
CA SER A 324 -2.48 1.76 28.79
C SER A 324 -2.39 0.25 28.96
N LYS A 325 -1.17 -0.25 29.23
CA LYS A 325 -0.99 -1.57 29.82
C LYS A 325 -1.48 -1.50 31.26
N ASP A 326 -2.73 -1.92 31.48
CA ASP A 326 -3.21 -2.16 32.84
C ASP A 326 -2.31 -3.20 33.50
N SER A 327 -1.50 -2.73 34.46
CA SER A 327 -0.38 -3.48 35.03
C SER A 327 -0.77 -4.23 36.30
N GLY A 328 -2.05 -4.61 36.41
CA GLY A 328 -2.59 -5.45 37.48
C GLY A 328 -2.63 -4.77 38.85
N LYS A 329 -2.51 -3.44 38.90
CA LYS A 329 -2.36 -2.66 40.14
C LYS A 329 -3.51 -1.68 40.37
N THR A 330 -4.71 -2.24 40.51
CA THR A 330 -5.97 -1.59 40.97
C THR A 330 -6.52 -0.46 40.11
N TYR A 331 -7.84 -0.47 39.90
CA TYR A 331 -8.64 0.50 39.12
C TYR A 331 -8.65 1.93 39.69
N LYS A 332 -7.49 2.60 39.64
CA LYS A 332 -7.25 4.03 39.87
C LYS A 332 -6.17 4.46 38.85
N THR A 333 -6.46 5.22 37.79
CA THR A 333 -7.51 6.24 37.65
C THR A 333 -8.05 6.42 36.20
N ASP A 334 -9.12 5.71 35.81
CA ASP A 334 -9.88 6.00 34.57
C ASP A 334 -10.41 7.45 34.52
N ARG A 335 -10.67 8.05 35.68
CA ARG A 335 -11.19 9.43 35.82
C ARG A 335 -10.25 10.50 35.26
N ASP A 336 -8.93 10.29 35.29
CA ASP A 336 -7.95 11.31 34.89
C ASP A 336 -7.77 11.39 33.36
N VAL A 337 -8.22 10.35 32.64
CA VAL A 337 -8.24 10.30 31.17
C VAL A 337 -9.57 10.84 30.60
N GLY A 338 -10.53 11.16 31.47
CA GLY A 338 -11.86 11.64 31.06
C GLY A 338 -12.80 10.52 30.59
N TYR A 339 -12.58 9.27 31.01
CA TYR A 339 -13.48 8.15 30.74
C TYR A 339 -14.78 8.31 31.54
N THR A 340 -15.87 8.72 30.89
CA THR A 340 -17.13 9.13 31.55
C THR A 340 -18.22 8.06 31.61
N GLY A 341 -17.96 6.83 31.15
CA GLY A 341 -18.91 5.72 31.26
C GLY A 341 -18.23 4.35 31.30
N PRO A 342 -18.81 3.37 32.03
CA PRO A 342 -18.34 1.99 31.99
C PRO A 342 -18.68 1.39 30.62
N CYS A 343 -17.65 0.92 29.91
CA CYS A 343 -17.84 0.13 28.70
C CYS A 343 -18.39 -1.26 29.05
N TYR A 344 -19.09 -1.90 28.09
CA TYR A 344 -19.80 -3.16 28.32
C TYR A 344 -18.91 -4.29 28.89
N HIS A 345 -17.61 -4.30 28.55
CA HIS A 345 -16.60 -5.21 29.10
C HIS A 345 -16.48 -5.17 30.62
N GLN A 346 -16.55 -3.98 31.24
CA GLN A 346 -16.45 -3.81 32.70
C GLN A 346 -17.64 -4.43 33.47
N GLN A 347 -18.72 -4.78 32.77
CA GLN A 347 -19.88 -5.47 33.34
C GLN A 347 -19.80 -7.00 33.16
N ILE A 348 -19.12 -7.50 32.12
CA ILE A 348 -19.03 -8.94 31.82
C ILE A 348 -17.96 -9.63 32.67
N ASP A 349 -16.76 -9.06 32.78
CA ASP A 349 -15.56 -9.81 33.19
C ASP A 349 -15.23 -9.77 34.70
N GLN A 350 -16.22 -9.54 35.58
CA GLN A 350 -16.02 -9.46 37.04
C GLN A 350 -15.55 -10.78 37.72
N GLY A 351 -15.37 -11.86 36.96
CA GLY A 351 -14.77 -13.12 37.41
C GLY A 351 -13.69 -13.70 36.49
N SER A 352 -13.27 -12.98 35.44
CA SER A 352 -12.26 -13.47 34.48
C SER A 352 -10.84 -13.09 34.90
N THR A 353 -9.91 -14.05 34.87
CA THR A 353 -8.52 -13.87 35.32
C THR A 353 -7.52 -13.72 34.16
N ARG A 354 -7.97 -13.30 32.97
CA ARG A 354 -7.15 -13.37 31.75
C ARG A 354 -7.09 -12.12 30.87
N ASP A 355 -5.87 -11.99 30.33
CA ASP A 355 -5.40 -11.29 29.15
C ASP A 355 -5.67 -9.76 29.02
N PRO A 356 -4.61 -8.93 28.90
CA PRO A 356 -4.77 -7.48 28.87
C PRO A 356 -5.39 -7.02 27.55
N LEU A 357 -6.61 -6.46 27.64
CA LEU A 357 -7.22 -5.72 26.54
C LEU A 357 -6.35 -4.53 26.16
N THR A 358 -6.16 -4.32 24.85
CA THR A 358 -5.49 -3.11 24.36
C THR A 358 -6.53 -2.07 23.97
N VAL A 359 -6.58 -0.98 24.73
CA VAL A 359 -7.38 0.20 24.39
C VAL A 359 -6.61 1.05 23.38
N VAL A 360 -7.18 1.27 22.20
CA VAL A 360 -6.67 2.24 21.23
C VAL A 360 -7.54 3.50 21.31
N ASN A 361 -6.96 4.58 21.79
CA ASN A 361 -7.58 5.89 21.83
C ASN A 361 -7.32 6.64 20.51
N THR A 362 -8.34 7.34 20.03
CA THR A 362 -8.27 8.24 18.86
C THR A 362 -8.88 9.58 19.22
N LEU A 363 -8.23 10.66 18.82
CA LEU A 363 -8.69 12.03 18.95
C LEU A 363 -9.11 12.51 17.56
N THR A 364 -10.41 12.51 17.28
CA THR A 364 -10.91 13.07 16.02
C THR A 364 -11.10 14.59 16.16
N PHE A 365 -10.96 15.32 15.06
CA PHE A 365 -11.32 16.73 14.94
C PHE A 365 -12.35 16.88 13.82
N ASP A 366 -13.55 17.30 14.19
CA ASP A 366 -14.59 17.73 13.26
C ASP A 366 -14.31 19.17 12.85
N ILE A 367 -14.12 19.38 11.55
CA ILE A 367 -13.77 20.66 10.95
C ILE A 367 -14.97 21.60 10.73
N PHE A 368 -16.18 21.05 10.69
CA PHE A 368 -17.42 21.79 10.49
C PHE A 368 -17.96 22.26 11.85
N ALA A 369 -18.00 21.36 12.83
CA ALA A 369 -18.31 21.69 14.23
C ALA A 369 -17.13 22.39 14.95
N LYS A 370 -15.91 22.26 14.43
CA LYS A 370 -14.64 22.75 15.02
C LYS A 370 -14.34 22.15 16.41
N THR A 371 -14.87 20.96 16.68
CA THR A 371 -14.78 20.26 17.96
C THR A 371 -13.90 19.03 17.88
N PHE A 372 -13.14 18.78 18.94
CA PHE A 372 -12.51 17.48 19.15
C PHE A 372 -13.51 16.47 19.72
N SER A 373 -13.40 15.20 19.32
CA SER A 373 -14.02 14.07 20.03
C SER A 373 -12.96 13.01 20.31
N THR A 374 -13.05 12.32 21.45
CA THR A 374 -12.18 11.17 21.76
C THR A 374 -13.00 9.91 21.68
N ARG A 375 -12.48 8.88 21.00
CA ARG A 375 -13.09 7.54 20.95
C ARG A 375 -12.07 6.47 21.27
N SER A 376 -12.54 5.45 21.96
CA SER A 376 -11.76 4.31 22.44
C SER A 376 -12.22 3.07 21.69
N TYR A 377 -11.28 2.23 21.26
CA TYR A 377 -11.54 0.93 20.63
C TYR A 377 -10.87 -0.16 21.46
N HIS A 378 -11.58 -1.21 21.82
CA HIS A 378 -11.01 -2.37 22.52
C HIS A 378 -10.55 -3.40 21.50
N ILE A 379 -9.26 -3.70 21.51
CA ILE A 379 -8.67 -4.71 20.62
C ILE A 379 -8.11 -5.84 21.49
N HIS A 380 -8.57 -7.06 21.20
CA HIS A 380 -8.19 -8.24 21.96
C HIS A 380 -6.73 -8.63 21.70
N SER A 381 -6.03 -9.06 22.74
CA SER A 381 -4.65 -9.56 22.71
C SER A 381 -4.43 -10.75 21.77
N ASN A 382 -5.48 -11.55 21.51
CA ASN A 382 -5.43 -12.66 20.56
C ASN A 382 -5.46 -12.21 19.09
N PHE A 383 -5.81 -10.96 18.79
CA PHE A 383 -5.54 -10.35 17.48
C PHE A 383 -4.05 -10.01 17.35
N LYS A 384 -3.20 -11.03 17.41
CA LYS A 384 -1.75 -10.91 17.27
C LYS A 384 -1.43 -10.47 15.85
N THR A 385 -1.26 -9.17 15.67
CA THR A 385 -0.84 -8.62 14.39
C THR A 385 0.65 -8.86 14.19
N LEU A 386 1.03 -9.41 13.03
CA LEU A 386 2.39 -9.65 12.56
C LEU A 386 3.17 -10.77 13.30
N PRO A 387 4.09 -11.48 12.60
CA PRO A 387 4.93 -12.51 13.21
C PRO A 387 5.98 -11.91 14.15
N ARG A 388 6.42 -12.74 15.11
CA ARG A 388 7.05 -12.35 16.39
C ARG A 388 8.47 -11.72 16.31
N GLU A 389 9.04 -11.56 15.12
CA GLU A 389 10.49 -11.49 14.94
C GLU A 389 11.07 -10.11 14.54
N SER A 390 10.24 -9.15 14.10
CA SER A 390 10.77 -7.84 13.67
C SER A 390 9.83 -6.63 13.80
N SER A 391 8.51 -6.83 13.81
CA SER A 391 7.54 -5.74 13.88
C SER A 391 6.76 -5.76 15.19
N THR A 392 6.54 -4.57 15.74
CA THR A 392 5.82 -4.41 17.01
C THR A 392 4.33 -4.25 16.76
N TRP A 393 3.54 -4.47 17.80
CA TRP A 393 2.13 -4.09 17.83
C TRP A 393 1.86 -2.62 17.41
N GLU A 394 2.82 -1.71 17.65
CA GLU A 394 2.72 -0.31 17.20
C GLU A 394 2.57 -0.19 15.68
N ASP A 395 3.21 -1.10 14.92
CA ASP A 395 3.29 -1.07 13.45
C ASP A 395 1.97 -1.44 12.77
N SER A 396 1.17 -2.26 13.43
CA SER A 396 -0.16 -2.62 12.95
C SER A 396 -1.17 -1.51 13.22
N ILE A 397 -1.03 -0.81 14.35
CA ILE A 397 -1.73 0.47 14.57
C ILE A 397 -1.10 1.58 13.70
N ASN A 398 0.14 1.45 13.18
CA ASN A 398 0.68 2.37 12.15
C ASN A 398 0.00 2.13 10.78
N ARG A 399 -0.64 0.96 10.60
CA ARG A 399 -1.36 0.54 9.38
C ARG A 399 -2.89 0.56 9.51
N SER A 400 -3.44 0.75 10.71
CA SER A 400 -4.89 0.87 10.95
C SER A 400 -5.44 2.23 10.50
N CYS A 401 -6.73 2.31 10.13
CA CYS A 401 -7.39 3.58 9.79
C CYS A 401 -8.80 3.71 10.39
N ILE A 402 -9.29 4.94 10.62
CA ILE A 402 -10.72 5.18 10.89
C ILE A 402 -11.48 5.33 9.58
N TRP A 403 -12.65 4.70 9.49
CA TRP A 403 -13.65 4.95 8.46
C TRP A 403 -15.05 4.71 9.02
N ARG A 404 -16.00 5.63 8.78
CA ARG A 404 -17.37 5.56 9.33
C ARG A 404 -17.40 5.25 10.85
N ASP A 405 -16.56 5.94 11.61
CA ASP A 405 -16.35 5.74 13.05
C ASP A 405 -15.83 4.34 13.49
N GLN A 406 -15.34 3.50 12.57
CA GLN A 406 -14.80 2.17 12.87
C GLN A 406 -13.28 2.16 12.66
N LEU A 407 -12.56 1.51 13.58
CA LEU A 407 -11.12 1.27 13.45
C LEU A 407 -10.90 0.03 12.58
N LEU A 408 -10.52 0.27 11.33
CA LEU A 408 -10.09 -0.75 10.37
C LEU A 408 -8.65 -1.18 10.70
N LEU A 409 -8.46 -2.40 11.18
CA LEU A 409 -7.17 -2.96 11.57
C LEU A 409 -6.75 -4.12 10.65
N PRO A 410 -5.59 -4.05 9.96
CA PRO A 410 -5.04 -5.21 9.28
C PRO A 410 -4.44 -6.19 10.29
N VAL A 411 -5.07 -7.35 10.41
CA VAL A 411 -4.64 -8.48 11.25
C VAL A 411 -4.07 -9.58 10.35
N TYR A 412 -2.98 -10.19 10.81
CA TYR A 412 -2.31 -11.27 10.10
C TYR A 412 -2.49 -12.56 10.91
N PRO A 413 -2.88 -13.69 10.31
CA PRO A 413 -3.03 -14.95 11.04
C PRO A 413 -1.66 -15.45 11.49
N THR A 414 -1.33 -15.28 12.77
CA THR A 414 -0.09 -15.85 13.32
C THR A 414 -0.17 -17.38 13.29
N GLY A 415 0.81 -18.01 12.63
CA GLY A 415 0.95 -19.47 12.57
C GLY A 415 1.00 -20.06 13.97
N SER A 416 -0.11 -20.66 14.39
CA SER A 416 -0.35 -21.09 15.77
C SER A 416 -0.89 -22.51 15.78
N ASN A 417 -0.46 -23.29 16.79
CA ASN A 417 -0.97 -24.64 17.06
C ASN A 417 -2.36 -24.60 17.73
N THR A 418 -3.25 -23.73 17.26
CA THR A 418 -4.67 -23.77 17.57
C THR A 418 -5.31 -24.87 16.73
N GLU A 419 -5.83 -25.92 17.36
CA GLU A 419 -6.30 -27.14 16.68
C GLU A 419 -7.43 -26.92 15.65
N ARG A 420 -8.06 -25.73 15.64
CA ARG A 420 -9.05 -25.32 14.64
C ARG A 420 -8.75 -23.91 14.13
N LYS A 421 -8.03 -23.82 13.02
CA LYS A 421 -8.26 -22.72 12.06
C LYS A 421 -9.71 -22.79 11.56
N PRO A 422 -10.38 -21.66 11.27
CA PRO A 422 -11.53 -21.65 10.39
C PRO A 422 -11.13 -22.28 9.04
N ILE A 423 -11.89 -23.29 8.59
CA ILE A 423 -11.49 -24.12 7.44
C ILE A 423 -11.47 -23.28 6.17
N GLY A 424 -10.28 -23.08 5.59
CA GLY A 424 -10.08 -22.33 4.34
C GLY A 424 -9.73 -20.84 4.49
N ILE A 425 -9.41 -20.37 5.70
CA ILE A 425 -8.86 -19.02 5.95
C ILE A 425 -7.39 -19.13 6.38
N ASP A 426 -6.50 -18.60 5.54
CA ASP A 426 -5.04 -18.67 5.73
C ASP A 426 -4.35 -17.30 5.68
N ASP A 427 -5.11 -16.21 5.51
CA ASP A 427 -4.63 -14.96 4.91
C ASP A 427 -4.95 -13.70 5.72
N ILE A 428 -4.45 -12.54 5.26
CA ILE A 428 -4.66 -11.23 5.88
C ILE A 428 -6.16 -10.94 6.08
N LEU A 429 -6.53 -10.60 7.31
CA LEU A 429 -7.86 -10.12 7.69
C LEU A 429 -7.84 -8.60 7.84
N LEU A 430 -8.88 -7.92 7.38
CA LEU A 430 -9.18 -6.56 7.80
C LEU A 430 -10.36 -6.63 8.78
N LEU A 431 -10.19 -6.14 10.01
CA LEU A 431 -11.25 -6.08 11.03
C LEU A 431 -11.79 -4.66 11.14
N ALA A 432 -13.11 -4.47 11.14
CA ALA A 432 -13.74 -3.18 11.47
C ALA A 432 -14.22 -3.17 12.92
N VAL A 433 -13.43 -2.58 13.81
CA VAL A 433 -13.71 -2.50 15.26
C VAL A 433 -14.57 -1.26 15.55
N GLN A 434 -15.72 -1.44 16.19
CA GLN A 434 -16.57 -0.35 16.69
C GLN A 434 -15.97 0.32 17.92
N PRO A 435 -16.27 1.61 18.15
CA PRO A 435 -15.84 2.31 19.34
C PRO A 435 -16.67 1.85 20.55
N CYS A 436 -16.08 1.87 21.75
CA CYS A 436 -16.62 1.22 22.94
C CYS A 436 -17.98 1.76 23.43
N ASP A 437 -18.35 2.97 23.00
CA ASP A 437 -19.67 3.61 23.24
C ASP A 437 -20.79 3.03 22.35
N ARG A 438 -20.45 2.36 21.25
CA ARG A 438 -21.39 1.80 20.27
C ARG A 438 -21.51 0.27 20.31
N ILE A 439 -20.72 -0.41 21.14
CA ILE A 439 -20.79 -1.87 21.29
C ILE A 439 -22.08 -2.24 22.01
N GLN A 440 -23.12 -2.51 21.22
CA GLN A 440 -24.38 -3.08 21.68
C GLN A 440 -24.26 -4.61 21.81
N PRO A 441 -25.10 -5.26 22.65
CA PRO A 441 -25.27 -6.70 22.63
C PRO A 441 -25.95 -7.13 21.32
N ALA A 442 -25.14 -7.38 20.30
CA ALA A 442 -25.58 -7.76 18.96
C ALA A 442 -26.16 -9.19 18.92
N PRO A 443 -27.08 -9.49 17.98
CA PRO A 443 -27.43 -10.87 17.64
C PRO A 443 -26.22 -11.64 17.08
N ASN A 444 -26.22 -12.97 17.22
CA ASN A 444 -25.06 -13.89 17.09
C ASN A 444 -24.35 -13.96 15.71
N VAL A 445 -24.51 -13.02 14.79
CA VAL A 445 -23.99 -13.11 13.42
C VAL A 445 -23.26 -11.83 13.01
N THR A 446 -21.92 -11.86 12.99
CA THR A 446 -21.11 -10.84 12.30
C THR A 446 -20.96 -11.23 10.83
N PRO A 447 -21.34 -10.37 9.86
CA PRO A 447 -21.12 -10.67 8.44
C PRO A 447 -19.63 -10.72 8.09
N LEU A 448 -19.21 -11.83 7.48
CA LEU A 448 -17.87 -12.07 6.95
C LEU A 448 -17.91 -11.99 5.41
N TYR A 449 -16.93 -11.30 4.83
CA TYR A 449 -16.75 -11.21 3.38
C TYR A 449 -15.49 -11.99 2.99
N VAL A 450 -15.64 -12.96 2.07
CA VAL A 450 -14.55 -13.85 1.64
C VAL A 450 -14.50 -13.90 0.12
N GLN A 451 -13.37 -13.53 -0.48
CA GLN A 451 -13.18 -13.75 -1.92
C GLN A 451 -12.70 -15.18 -2.17
N THR A 452 -13.53 -16.03 -2.80
CA THR A 452 -13.23 -17.46 -2.99
C THR A 452 -12.34 -17.73 -4.21
N SER A 453 -12.48 -16.94 -5.28
CA SER A 453 -11.63 -16.95 -6.49
C SER A 453 -11.57 -15.55 -7.16
N PRO A 454 -10.75 -15.34 -8.21
CA PRO A 454 -10.73 -14.08 -8.96
C PRO A 454 -12.05 -13.76 -9.66
N ASP A 455 -12.76 -14.79 -10.13
CA ASP A 455 -13.95 -14.67 -10.99
C ASP A 455 -15.25 -15.06 -10.26
N GLU A 456 -15.16 -15.43 -8.98
CA GLU A 456 -16.28 -15.90 -8.15
C GLU A 456 -16.30 -15.15 -6.81
N LYS A 457 -17.39 -14.40 -6.59
CA LYS A 457 -17.66 -13.64 -5.37
C LYS A 457 -18.75 -14.35 -4.57
N GLN A 458 -18.52 -14.61 -3.29
CA GLN A 458 -19.52 -15.17 -2.37
C GLN A 458 -19.49 -14.44 -1.02
N VAL A 459 -20.61 -13.85 -0.61
CA VAL A 459 -20.76 -13.32 0.75
C VAL A 459 -21.11 -14.48 1.68
N LEU A 460 -20.17 -14.86 2.56
CA LEU A 460 -20.33 -15.99 3.47
C LEU A 460 -20.71 -15.50 4.86
N PHE A 461 -22.02 -15.45 5.13
CA PHE A 461 -22.55 -15.28 6.48
C PHE A 461 -22.22 -16.50 7.34
N LEU A 462 -21.03 -16.50 7.95
CA LEU A 462 -20.70 -17.41 9.04
C LEU A 462 -21.32 -16.89 10.34
N GLU A 463 -21.70 -17.81 11.23
CA GLU A 463 -21.78 -17.48 12.66
C GLU A 463 -20.36 -17.16 13.11
N ALA A 464 -20.06 -15.87 13.25
CA ALA A 464 -18.80 -15.42 13.81
C ALA A 464 -18.70 -15.86 15.28
N ASP A 465 -17.50 -16.16 15.74
CA ASP A 465 -17.26 -16.48 17.15
C ASP A 465 -17.86 -15.37 18.03
N PRO A 466 -18.72 -15.68 19.03
CA PRO A 466 -19.28 -14.70 19.94
C PRO A 466 -18.23 -13.80 20.62
N GLU A 467 -16.96 -14.22 20.69
CA GLU A 467 -15.85 -13.36 21.09
C GLU A 467 -15.64 -12.15 20.16
N PHE A 468 -15.80 -12.25 18.83
CA PHE A 468 -15.67 -11.11 17.91
C PHE A 468 -16.65 -9.98 18.25
N HIS A 469 -17.91 -10.34 18.54
CA HIS A 469 -18.92 -9.36 18.97
C HIS A 469 -18.58 -8.72 20.32
N ARG A 470 -17.99 -9.46 21.28
CA ARG A 470 -17.52 -8.86 22.54
C ARG A 470 -16.51 -7.74 22.29
N TYR A 471 -15.61 -7.90 21.32
CA TYR A 471 -14.63 -6.87 20.97
C TYR A 471 -15.14 -5.83 19.97
N GLY A 472 -16.46 -5.77 19.72
CA GLY A 472 -17.06 -4.77 18.84
C GLY A 472 -16.69 -4.94 17.36
N VAL A 473 -16.20 -6.12 16.94
CA VAL A 473 -15.89 -6.36 15.53
C VAL A 473 -17.22 -6.44 14.77
N SER A 474 -17.42 -5.48 13.86
CA SER A 474 -18.66 -5.31 13.09
C SER A 474 -18.58 -5.93 11.70
N PHE A 475 -17.39 -5.98 11.12
CA PHE A 475 -17.10 -6.61 9.84
C PHE A 475 -15.72 -7.25 9.89
N CYS A 476 -15.56 -8.34 9.14
CA CYS A 476 -14.28 -8.94 8.83
C CYS A 476 -14.22 -9.18 7.32
N TRP A 477 -13.07 -8.89 6.71
CA TRP A 477 -12.78 -9.19 5.30
C TRP A 477 -11.59 -10.13 5.23
N ALA A 478 -11.76 -11.27 4.57
CA ALA A 478 -10.72 -12.28 4.37
C ALA A 478 -10.43 -12.46 2.87
N MET A 479 -9.14 -12.42 2.51
CA MET A 479 -8.66 -12.96 1.23
C MET A 479 -8.26 -14.43 1.38
N ARG A 480 -7.98 -15.09 0.27
CA ARG A 480 -7.54 -16.49 0.21
C ARG A 480 -6.09 -16.57 -0.27
N GLY A 481 -5.29 -17.43 0.38
CA GLY A 481 -3.82 -17.48 0.25
C GLY A 481 -3.28 -17.30 -1.17
N VAL A 482 -3.81 -18.04 -2.15
CA VAL A 482 -3.36 -17.98 -3.56
C VAL A 482 -3.51 -16.58 -4.19
N PHE A 483 -4.43 -15.74 -3.71
CA PHE A 483 -4.63 -14.37 -4.18
C PHE A 483 -3.67 -13.38 -3.51
N ALA A 484 -3.46 -13.44 -2.19
CA ALA A 484 -2.44 -12.61 -1.54
C ALA A 484 -1.03 -13.03 -1.98
N GLU A 485 -0.76 -14.33 -2.14
CA GLU A 485 0.49 -14.87 -2.63
C GLU A 485 0.77 -14.45 -4.08
N LYS A 486 -0.22 -14.54 -4.99
CA LYS A 486 -0.06 -13.97 -6.35
C LYS A 486 0.13 -12.44 -6.32
N THR A 487 -0.57 -11.73 -5.43
CA THR A 487 -0.41 -10.27 -5.30
C THR A 487 0.98 -9.90 -4.77
N ARG A 488 1.54 -10.71 -3.86
CA ARG A 488 2.95 -10.63 -3.43
C ARG A 488 3.92 -10.90 -4.57
N LEU A 489 3.76 -12.01 -5.29
CA LEU A 489 4.65 -12.40 -6.40
C LEU A 489 4.63 -11.42 -7.59
N ILE A 490 3.54 -10.67 -7.79
CA ILE A 490 3.47 -9.57 -8.77
C ILE A 490 4.27 -8.34 -8.30
N LEU A 491 4.45 -8.16 -6.99
CA LEU A 491 5.10 -6.99 -6.40
C LEU A 491 6.54 -7.23 -5.96
N ASP A 492 6.94 -8.46 -5.61
CA ASP A 492 8.29 -8.79 -5.14
C ASP A 492 8.79 -10.17 -5.63
N PRO A 493 9.94 -10.20 -6.33
CA PRO A 493 10.82 -11.35 -6.38
C PRO A 493 12.24 -11.02 -5.84
N PHE A 494 12.50 -11.52 -4.64
CA PHE A 494 13.79 -11.71 -3.95
C PHE A 494 14.44 -10.51 -3.22
N GLU A 495 14.32 -10.59 -1.88
CA GLU A 495 15.37 -10.58 -0.85
C GLU A 495 16.81 -10.18 -1.25
N ALA A 496 17.59 -9.48 -0.42
CA ALA A 496 17.41 -9.15 1.00
C ALA A 496 17.79 -7.68 1.31
N GLY A 497 17.52 -7.21 2.53
CA GLY A 497 18.19 -6.02 3.10
C GLY A 497 17.31 -4.92 3.70
N GLU A 498 16.00 -4.84 3.40
CA GLU A 498 15.10 -3.91 4.11
C GLU A 498 13.62 -4.36 4.08
N PRO A 499 13.03 -4.85 5.19
CA PRO A 499 11.65 -5.34 5.23
C PRO A 499 10.64 -4.18 5.39
N ASN A 500 10.45 -3.38 4.33
CA ASN A 500 9.72 -2.11 4.39
C ASN A 500 8.67 -1.90 3.26
N THR A 501 7.91 -2.93 2.92
CA THR A 501 6.71 -2.88 2.05
C THR A 501 5.58 -3.76 2.62
N GLU A 502 4.32 -3.51 2.20
CA GLU A 502 3.04 -3.99 2.80
C GLU A 502 2.59 -3.21 4.07
N GLY A 503 1.30 -3.04 4.39
CA GLY A 503 0.06 -3.73 3.96
C GLY A 503 -0.71 -3.18 2.73
N ILE A 504 -1.47 -4.07 2.09
CA ILE A 504 -1.79 -4.01 0.65
C ILE A 504 -3.13 -4.72 0.26
N VAL A 505 -4.13 -4.01 -0.36
CA VAL A 505 -5.45 -4.52 -0.86
C VAL A 505 -6.02 -3.73 -2.10
N ARG A 506 -6.85 -4.36 -2.97
CA ARG A 506 -7.80 -3.77 -4.00
C ARG A 506 -9.16 -4.52 -4.00
N GLY A 507 -10.13 -4.08 -4.82
CA GLY A 507 -11.43 -4.72 -5.08
C GLY A 507 -12.18 -4.11 -6.28
N ASP A 508 -13.35 -4.64 -6.63
CA ASP A 508 -14.16 -4.30 -7.83
C ASP A 508 -15.67 -4.51 -7.62
N ASP A 509 -16.51 -3.65 -8.20
CA ASP A 509 -17.99 -3.60 -8.31
C ASP A 509 -18.91 -3.91 -7.09
N ASP A 510 -18.50 -4.77 -6.16
CA ASP A 510 -18.95 -4.89 -4.74
C ASP A 510 -18.52 -3.81 -3.50
N PHE A 511 -16.61 -2.58 -2.84
CA PHE A 511 -15.06 -2.50 -3.00
C PHE A 511 -14.30 -1.78 -1.87
N VAL A 512 -13.00 -2.14 -1.77
CA VAL A 512 -11.93 -1.57 -0.90
C VAL A 512 -10.61 -1.42 -1.68
N VAL A 513 -9.71 -0.48 -1.32
CA VAL A 513 -8.40 -0.30 -2.01
C VAL A 513 -7.22 0.09 -1.09
N LEU A 514 -6.98 -0.65 0.00
CA LEU A 514 -5.96 -0.34 1.03
C LEU A 514 -4.50 -0.71 0.61
N PHE A 515 -3.98 -0.27 -0.54
CA PHE A 515 -2.58 -0.43 -0.98
C PHE A 515 -1.68 0.73 -0.47
N SER A 516 -0.88 0.63 0.62
CA SER A 516 -0.21 1.82 1.21
C SER A 516 1.31 1.77 1.57
N LYS A 517 1.98 2.95 1.49
CA LYS A 517 2.99 3.47 2.48
C LYS A 517 3.36 4.97 2.29
N ASN A 518 2.45 5.89 1.96
CA ASN A 518 1.37 6.37 2.84
C ASN A 518 0.18 6.91 2.02
N GLY A 519 -0.51 5.99 1.38
CA GLY A 519 -1.60 6.20 0.44
C GLY A 519 -1.62 4.96 -0.44
N TYR A 520 -2.75 4.28 -0.66
CA TYR A 520 -4.14 4.74 -0.72
C TYR A 520 -5.10 3.75 -0.03
N VAL A 521 -6.35 4.18 0.16
CA VAL A 521 -7.51 3.42 0.65
C VAL A 521 -8.76 3.98 -0.03
N VAL A 522 -9.63 3.17 -0.62
CA VAL A 522 -10.93 3.64 -1.12
C VAL A 522 -12.00 2.60 -0.86
N TRP A 523 -12.92 2.88 0.07
CA TRP A 523 -14.12 2.06 0.26
C TRP A 523 -15.32 2.78 -0.33
N SER A 524 -16.04 2.14 -1.26
CA SER A 524 -17.32 2.68 -1.76
C SER A 524 -18.15 1.59 -2.41
N PHE A 525 -19.15 1.12 -1.67
CA PHE A 525 -20.14 0.17 -2.12
C PHE A 525 -21.53 0.73 -1.77
N ASN A 526 -22.50 0.55 -2.66
CA ASN A 526 -23.67 1.43 -2.81
C ASN A 526 -24.47 1.68 -1.51
N GLU A 527 -24.58 2.94 -1.11
CA GLU A 527 -25.68 3.40 -0.26
C GLU A 527 -26.96 3.44 -1.09
N ALA A 528 -28.08 3.03 -0.49
CA ALA A 528 -29.41 3.17 -1.09
C ALA A 528 -30.05 4.50 -0.63
N SER A 529 -30.77 5.14 -1.55
CA SER A 529 -31.44 6.46 -1.46
C SER A 529 -30.53 7.66 -1.18
#